data_AF-A0A093PME3-F1
#
_entry.id   AF-A0A093PME3-F1
#
_cell.length_a   1.000
_cell.length_b   1.000
_cell.length_c   1.000
_cell.angle_alpha   90.00
_cell.angle_beta   90.00
_cell.angle_gamma   90.00
#
_symmetry.space_group_name_H-M   'P 1'
#
loop_
_entity.id
_entity.type
_entity.pdbx_description
1 polymer ?
#
loop_
_entity_poly.entity_id
_entity_poly.type
_entity_poly.pdbx_seq_one_letter_code
_entity_poly.pdbx_strand_id
1 'polypeptide(L)'
;CPLLSPSQDHLLSPSQDHIFHLNGNLDYWLGLRRRGERLQWVDGSSYNSSLEVLGNSECVYLADHKLRSEDCSTEWAYLCSKPQPHL
;
A
#
# COMPACT_ATOMS: atom_id res chain seq x y z
N CYS A 1 -6.22 -13.82 -0.62
CA CYS A 1 -6.66 -12.62 -1.35
C CYS A 1 -5.45 -12.01 -2.05
N PRO A 2 -5.58 -11.45 -3.26
CA PRO A 2 -4.47 -10.77 -3.91
C PRO A 2 -4.08 -9.50 -3.12
N LEU A 3 -2.78 -9.21 -3.05
CA LEU A 3 -2.28 -7.97 -2.45
C LEU A 3 -2.77 -6.77 -3.27
N LEU A 4 -2.82 -5.60 -2.64
CA LEU A 4 -2.99 -4.35 -3.38
C LEU A 4 -1.94 -4.24 -4.50
N SER A 5 -2.38 -3.90 -5.71
CA SER A 5 -1.64 -4.06 -6.98
C SER A 5 -1.79 -2.80 -7.85
N PRO A 6 -0.97 -2.61 -8.92
CA PRO A 6 -1.02 -1.45 -9.83
C PRO A 6 -2.41 -1.08 -10.36
N SER A 7 -3.27 -2.09 -10.56
CA SER A 7 -4.64 -1.87 -11.06
C SER A 7 -5.55 -1.13 -10.06
N GLN A 8 -5.11 -1.01 -8.80
CA GLN A 8 -5.89 -0.50 -7.67
C GLN A 8 -5.25 0.75 -7.04
N ASP A 9 -4.21 1.30 -7.67
CA ASP A 9 -3.46 2.50 -7.25
C ASP A 9 -4.37 3.70 -7.04
N HIS A 10 -5.42 3.77 -7.85
CA HIS A 10 -6.45 4.78 -7.77
C HIS A 10 -7.13 4.82 -6.40
N LEU A 11 -7.26 3.67 -5.73
CA LEU A 11 -7.82 3.55 -4.37
C LEU A 11 -6.89 4.13 -3.29
N LEU A 12 -5.61 4.35 -3.62
CA LEU A 12 -4.64 5.10 -2.83
C LEU A 12 -4.54 6.55 -3.30
N SER A 13 -5.56 7.10 -3.98
CA SER A 13 -5.60 8.52 -4.29
C SER A 13 -6.18 9.28 -3.09
N PRO A 14 -5.64 10.46 -2.72
CA PRO A 14 -6.24 11.32 -1.70
C PRO A 14 -7.66 11.81 -2.07
N SER A 15 -8.08 11.66 -3.33
CA SER A 15 -9.45 11.96 -3.77
C SER A 15 -10.44 10.79 -3.66
N GLN A 16 -9.94 9.58 -3.42
CA GLN A 16 -10.74 8.36 -3.27
C GLN A 16 -10.44 7.74 -1.91
N ASP A 17 -11.17 8.18 -0.88
CA ASP A 17 -11.03 7.74 0.52
C ASP A 17 -11.42 6.27 0.77
N HIS A 18 -11.26 5.36 -0.19
CA HIS A 18 -11.78 4.00 -0.10
C HIS A 18 -10.93 3.09 0.80
N ILE A 19 -9.60 3.28 0.83
CA ILE A 19 -8.68 2.48 1.67
C ILE A 19 -8.54 3.07 3.08
N PHE A 20 -8.77 4.37 3.24
CA PHE A 20 -8.64 5.06 4.52
C PHE A 20 -9.78 4.79 5.49
N HIS A 21 -10.85 4.11 5.10
CA HIS A 21 -11.92 3.70 6.02
C HIS A 21 -11.65 2.38 6.77
N LEU A 22 -10.43 1.82 6.68
CA LEU A 22 -10.04 0.68 7.50
C LEU A 22 -9.99 1.10 8.98
N ASN A 23 -11.07 0.80 9.69
CA ASN A 23 -11.26 1.17 11.08
C ASN A 23 -10.39 0.30 12.00
N GLY A 24 -9.30 0.85 12.54
CA GLY A 24 -8.50 0.22 13.59
C GLY A 24 -7.06 0.73 13.70
N ASN A 25 -6.50 0.68 14.91
CA ASN A 25 -5.08 0.98 15.23
C ASN A 25 -4.08 -0.08 14.70
N LEU A 26 -4.40 -0.74 13.58
CA LEU A 26 -3.56 -1.80 13.04
C LEU A 26 -2.84 -1.31 11.79
N ASP A 27 -1.53 -1.50 11.80
CA ASP A 27 -0.65 -1.27 10.68
C ASP A 27 -0.74 -2.45 9.71
N TYR A 28 -0.85 -2.14 8.41
CA TYR A 28 -0.96 -3.18 7.38
C TYR A 28 0.14 -3.05 6.36
N TRP A 29 0.86 -4.13 6.10
CA TRP A 29 1.78 -4.20 4.97
C TRP A 29 1.03 -4.06 3.64
N LEU A 30 1.64 -3.34 2.71
CA LEU A 30 1.19 -3.27 1.33
C LEU A 30 2.07 -4.14 0.43
N GLY A 31 1.54 -4.51 -0.73
CA GLY A 31 2.31 -5.11 -1.81
C GLY A 31 3.29 -4.14 -2.49
N LEU A 32 3.75 -3.11 -1.78
CA LEU A 32 4.60 -2.04 -2.29
C LEU A 32 5.95 -2.06 -1.55
N ARG A 33 7.04 -1.97 -2.32
CA ARG A 33 8.41 -2.02 -1.78
C ARG A 33 9.34 -1.05 -2.49
N ARG A 34 10.38 -0.63 -1.80
CA ARG A 34 11.48 0.17 -2.35
C ARG A 34 12.55 -0.76 -2.93
N ARG A 35 12.90 -0.53 -4.20
CA ARG A 35 13.96 -1.23 -4.93
C ARG A 35 14.92 -0.18 -5.47
N GLY A 36 16.04 0.03 -4.77
CA GLY A 36 16.92 1.16 -5.00
C GLY A 36 16.21 2.48 -4.66
N GLU A 37 16.17 3.42 -5.60
CA GLU A 37 15.51 4.71 -5.39
C GLU A 37 14.01 4.70 -5.72
N ARG A 38 13.49 3.61 -6.30
CA ARG A 38 12.12 3.55 -6.82
C ARG A 38 11.22 2.69 -5.94
N LEU A 39 9.95 3.09 -5.87
CA LEU A 39 8.88 2.29 -5.29
C LEU A 39 8.24 1.43 -6.38
N GLN A 40 8.08 0.14 -6.09
CA GLN A 40 7.56 -0.87 -7.01
C GLN A 40 6.57 -1.77 -6.31
N TRP A 41 5.51 -2.12 -7.02
CA TRP A 41 4.57 -3.16 -6.61
C TRP A 41 5.23 -4.55 -6.69
N VAL A 42 4.64 -5.55 -6.03
CA VAL A 42 5.13 -6.94 -6.04
C VAL A 42 5.24 -7.57 -7.44
N ASP A 43 4.52 -7.03 -8.42
CA ASP A 43 4.61 -7.47 -9.82
C ASP A 43 5.69 -6.72 -10.64
N GLY A 44 6.44 -5.82 -10.00
CA GLY A 44 7.54 -5.06 -10.60
C GLY A 44 7.12 -3.75 -11.28
N SER A 45 5.81 -3.45 -11.34
CA SER A 45 5.34 -2.18 -11.86
C SER A 45 5.69 -1.01 -10.94
N SER A 46 5.89 0.18 -11.51
CA SER A 46 6.22 1.38 -10.74
C SER A 46 5.01 1.91 -9.97
N TYR A 47 5.24 2.42 -8.77
CA TYR A 47 4.25 3.18 -8.02
C TYR A 47 4.02 4.55 -8.66
N ASN A 48 2.79 4.81 -9.11
CA ASN A 48 2.42 6.03 -9.84
C ASN A 48 1.35 6.88 -9.12
N SER A 49 1.17 6.71 -7.81
CA SER A 49 0.24 7.54 -7.03
C SER A 49 0.92 8.82 -6.50
N SER A 50 0.11 9.85 -6.25
CA SER A 50 0.53 11.12 -5.68
C SER A 50 0.72 11.07 -4.15
N LEU A 51 0.31 9.98 -3.48
CA LEU A 51 0.56 9.81 -2.05
C LEU A 51 2.05 9.57 -1.80
N GLU A 52 2.61 10.41 -0.94
CA GLU A 52 3.97 10.26 -0.45
C GLU A 52 4.10 9.04 0.47
N VAL A 53 5.19 8.29 0.31
CA VAL A 53 5.62 7.25 1.24
C VAL A 53 6.65 7.83 2.20
N LEU A 54 6.30 7.91 3.47
CA LEU A 54 7.17 8.45 4.52
C LEU A 54 8.25 7.45 4.91
N GLY A 55 9.48 7.94 5.14
CA GLY A 55 10.63 7.11 5.46
C GLY A 55 11.35 6.55 4.23
N ASN A 56 12.42 5.78 4.46
CA ASN A 56 13.30 5.31 3.40
C ASN A 56 13.62 3.81 3.45
N SER A 57 12.85 3.03 4.20
CA SER A 57 13.06 1.58 4.34
C SER A 57 12.41 0.78 3.19
N GLU A 58 12.65 -0.52 3.15
CA GLU A 58 12.24 -1.38 2.02
C GLU A 58 10.73 -1.59 1.93
N CYS A 59 10.07 -1.98 3.02
CA CYS A 59 8.67 -2.40 2.98
C CYS A 59 7.74 -1.23 3.31
N VAL A 60 6.64 -1.11 2.57
CA VAL A 60 5.65 -0.04 2.78
C VAL A 60 4.41 -0.57 3.48
N TYR A 61 3.95 0.16 4.49
CA TYR A 61 2.74 -0.13 5.24
C TYR A 61 1.81 1.08 5.28
N LEU A 62 0.53 0.81 5.55
CA LEU A 62 -0.49 1.81 5.83
C LEU A 62 -0.67 1.94 7.34
N ALA A 63 -0.54 3.18 7.84
CA ALA A 63 -0.74 3.53 9.24
C ALA A 63 -1.32 4.95 9.34
N ASP A 64 -2.37 5.15 10.14
CA ASP A 64 -3.01 6.46 10.34
C ASP A 64 -3.33 7.21 9.04
N HIS A 65 -3.84 6.49 8.03
CA HIS A 65 -4.13 7.00 6.70
C HIS A 65 -2.91 7.55 5.94
N LYS A 66 -1.70 7.09 6.29
CA LYS A 66 -0.44 7.48 5.66
C LYS A 66 0.31 6.25 5.21
N LEU A 67 1.01 6.39 4.08
CA LEU A 67 1.97 5.40 3.64
C LEU A 67 3.29 5.66 4.35
N ARG A 68 3.83 4.64 4.99
CA ARG A 68 5.09 4.70 5.73
C ARG A 68 5.95 3.51 5.33
N SER A 69 7.26 3.59 5.59
CA SER A 69 8.18 2.51 5.31
C SER A 69 8.93 2.09 6.57
N GLU A 70 9.16 0.79 6.69
CA GLU A 70 9.88 0.15 7.79
C GLU A 70 10.66 -1.06 7.26
N ASP A 71 11.61 -1.56 8.05
CA ASP A 71 12.27 -2.83 7.73
C ASP A 71 11.25 -3.98 7.68
N CYS A 72 11.42 -4.88 6.71
CA CYS A 72 10.46 -5.95 6.43
C CYS A 72 10.37 -7.05 7.52
N SER A 73 11.05 -6.89 8.66
CA SER A 73 11.11 -7.87 9.75
C SER A 73 9.89 -7.82 10.68
N THR A 74 9.12 -6.74 10.66
CA THR A 74 7.95 -6.59 11.55
C THR A 74 6.80 -7.48 11.08
N GLU A 75 6.23 -8.24 12.02
CA GLU A 75 5.08 -9.08 11.77
C GLU A 75 3.79 -8.25 11.77
N TRP A 76 3.32 -7.88 10.58
CA TRP A 76 2.01 -7.26 10.37
C TRP A 76 1.19 -8.03 9.33
N ALA A 77 -0.13 -7.84 9.38
CA ALA A 77 -1.01 -8.38 8.37
C ALA A 77 -0.84 -7.63 7.04
N TYR A 78 -0.99 -8.33 5.92
CA TYR A 78 -1.01 -7.71 4.60
C TYR A 78 -2.41 -7.23 4.25
N LEU A 79 -2.52 -6.00 3.75
CA LEU A 79 -3.75 -5.52 3.15
C LEU A 79 -3.91 -6.11 1.75
N CYS A 80 -5.08 -6.72 1.54
CA CYS A 80 -5.43 -7.34 0.28
C CYS A 80 -6.59 -6.60 -0.38
N SER A 81 -6.58 -6.53 -1.71
CA SER A 81 -7.74 -6.09 -2.46
C SER A 81 -8.67 -7.27 -2.73
N LYS A 82 -9.97 -6.98 -2.81
CA LYS A 82 -10.94 -7.88 -3.39
C LYS A 82 -11.59 -7.13 -4.55
N PRO A 83 -11.51 -7.61 -5.80
CA PRO A 83 -12.22 -6.98 -6.89
C PRO A 83 -13.71 -6.94 -6.54
N GLN A 84 -14.33 -5.77 -6.64
CA GLN A 84 -15.78 -5.67 -6.57
C GLN A 84 -16.33 -6.41 -7.80
N PRO A 85 -17.20 -7.42 -7.64
CA PRO A 85 -17.90 -7.97 -8.79
C PRO A 85 -18.74 -6.82 -9.36
N HIS A 86 -18.47 -6.44 -10.61
CA HIS A 86 -19.35 -5.57 -11.36
C HIS A 86 -20.73 -6.25 -11.40
N LEU A 87 -21.73 -5.62 -10.79
CA LEU A 87 -23.12 -6.05 -10.87
C LEU A 87 -23.71 -5.60 -12.22
#